data_AF-A0A7S2KA68-F1
#
_entry.id   AF-A0A7S2KA68-F1
#
_cell.length_a   1.000
_cell.length_b   1.000
_cell.length_c   1.000
_cell.angle_alpha   90.00
_cell.angle_beta   90.00
_cell.angle_gamma   90.00
#
_symmetry.space_group_name_H-M   'P 1'
#
loop_
_entity.id
_entity.type
_entity.pdbx_description
1 polymer ?
#
loop_
_entity_poly.entity_id
_entity_poly.type
_entity_poly.pdbx_seq_one_letter_code
_entity_poly.pdbx_strand_id
1 'polypeptide(L)'
;ESLIMRAHRLVAQRDARRALEAARRSGRKVSEAEVLASLRNWAFAKNASRQNVLPEGKEWVWSDNMGLTRDRTGDIHVTASSHTYPEVVQLLNQYLIDRLPPDARSFKWTSLNVNCNYAAKLHRDAQNFGPSFIKAFGDFKGGELNYWPEDDRTVDKLENFRKEDKISLDLKNGLALFNGNSGHSVEPFEGERFSVVYFTAGCYDKATAAAKDGCRAL
;
A
#
# COMPACT_ATOMS: atom_id res chain seq x y z
N GLU A 1 -17.17 10.36 -2.68
CA GLU A 1 -16.97 9.53 -3.91
C GLU A 1 -17.94 10.02 -4.98
N SER A 2 -17.51 10.17 -6.23
CA SER A 2 -18.41 10.54 -7.35
C SER A 2 -19.09 9.30 -7.93
N LEU A 3 -20.18 9.48 -8.70
CA LEU A 3 -20.87 8.36 -9.37
C LEU A 3 -19.94 7.55 -10.29
N ILE A 4 -19.09 8.24 -11.06
CA ILE A 4 -18.11 7.59 -11.95
C ILE A 4 -17.09 6.78 -11.13
N MET A 5 -16.53 7.38 -10.06
CA MET A 5 -15.59 6.69 -9.18
C MET A 5 -16.22 5.44 -8.56
N ARG A 6 -17.48 5.54 -8.10
CA ARG A 6 -18.24 4.42 -7.56
C ARG A 6 -18.43 3.30 -8.59
N ALA A 7 -18.78 3.64 -9.83
CA ALA A 7 -18.97 2.65 -10.90
C ALA A 7 -17.69 1.84 -11.16
N HIS A 8 -16.54 2.52 -11.28
CA HIS A 8 -15.23 1.86 -11.45
C HIS A 8 -14.86 0.98 -10.25
N ARG A 9 -15.04 1.48 -9.02
CA ARG A 9 -14.75 0.69 -7.80
C ARG A 9 -15.68 -0.52 -7.64
N LEU A 10 -16.94 -0.43 -8.07
CA LEU A 10 -17.85 -1.59 -8.14
C LEU A 10 -17.39 -2.64 -9.16
N VAL A 11 -16.78 -2.23 -10.28
CA VAL A 11 -16.17 -3.15 -11.24
C VAL A 11 -14.94 -3.83 -10.61
N ALA A 12 -14.03 -3.07 -10.02
CA ALA A 12 -12.86 -3.61 -9.32
C ALA A 12 -13.26 -4.64 -8.24
N GLN A 13 -14.25 -4.28 -7.43
CA GLN A 13 -14.85 -5.14 -6.41
C GLN A 13 -15.40 -6.45 -6.97
N ARG A 14 -16.18 -6.39 -8.05
CA ARG A 14 -16.74 -7.59 -8.70
C ARG A 14 -15.64 -8.48 -9.26
N ASP A 15 -14.62 -7.89 -9.88
CA ASP A 15 -13.54 -8.63 -10.50
C ASP A 15 -12.62 -9.27 -9.42
N ALA A 16 -12.38 -8.56 -8.32
CA ALA A 16 -11.68 -9.09 -7.15
C ALA A 16 -12.42 -10.29 -6.54
N ARG A 17 -13.75 -10.22 -6.39
CA ARG A 17 -14.58 -11.35 -5.95
C ARG A 17 -14.40 -12.57 -6.86
N ARG A 18 -14.49 -12.37 -8.18
CA ARG A 18 -14.33 -13.46 -9.16
C ARG A 18 -12.95 -14.10 -9.08
N ALA A 19 -11.89 -13.30 -8.92
CA ALA A 19 -10.53 -13.81 -8.76
C ALA A 19 -10.38 -14.65 -7.48
N LEU A 20 -10.89 -14.17 -6.35
CA LEU A 20 -10.89 -14.90 -5.07
C LEU A 20 -11.65 -16.23 -5.17
N GLU A 21 -12.85 -16.22 -5.76
CA GLU A 21 -13.67 -17.43 -5.98
C GLU A 21 -12.99 -18.43 -6.91
N ALA A 22 -12.38 -17.95 -8.00
CA ALA A 22 -11.66 -18.78 -8.95
C ALA A 22 -10.41 -19.42 -8.32
N ALA A 23 -9.63 -18.63 -7.56
CA ALA A 23 -8.48 -19.11 -6.82
C ALA A 23 -8.87 -20.21 -5.82
N ARG A 24 -9.92 -19.97 -5.01
CA ARG A 24 -10.46 -20.95 -4.05
C ARG A 24 -10.93 -22.22 -4.73
N ARG A 25 -11.73 -22.11 -5.79
CA ARG A 25 -12.28 -23.27 -6.54
C ARG A 25 -11.20 -24.15 -7.16
N SER A 26 -10.09 -23.57 -7.59
CA SER A 26 -9.00 -24.29 -8.26
C SER A 26 -7.82 -24.61 -7.33
N GLY A 27 -7.91 -24.27 -6.04
CA GLY A 27 -6.84 -24.52 -5.07
C GLY A 27 -5.53 -23.80 -5.38
N ARG A 28 -5.59 -22.71 -6.16
CA ARG A 28 -4.40 -21.92 -6.55
C ARG A 28 -4.32 -20.62 -5.76
N LYS A 29 -3.15 -20.00 -5.82
CA LYS A 29 -2.91 -18.63 -5.33
C LYS A 29 -3.56 -17.61 -6.26
N VAL A 30 -3.89 -16.44 -5.70
CA VAL A 30 -4.27 -15.28 -6.53
C VAL A 30 -3.08 -14.86 -7.39
N SER A 31 -3.31 -14.62 -8.68
CA SER A 31 -2.27 -14.23 -9.63
C SER A 31 -2.00 -12.73 -9.61
N GLU A 32 -0.81 -12.34 -10.08
CA GLU A 32 -0.47 -10.91 -10.21
C GLU A 32 -1.35 -10.20 -11.24
N ALA A 33 -1.73 -10.88 -12.32
CA ALA A 33 -2.62 -10.34 -13.34
C ALA A 33 -4.01 -10.01 -12.79
N GLU A 34 -4.54 -10.84 -11.87
CA GLU A 34 -5.83 -10.59 -11.21
C GLU A 34 -5.77 -9.36 -10.29
N VAL A 35 -4.68 -9.21 -9.52
CA VAL A 35 -4.45 -8.02 -8.69
C VAL A 35 -4.31 -6.77 -9.56
N LEU A 36 -3.50 -6.85 -10.63
CA LEU A 36 -3.30 -5.74 -11.55
C LEU A 36 -4.61 -5.32 -12.24
N ALA A 37 -5.44 -6.28 -12.66
CA ALA A 37 -6.75 -5.98 -13.23
C ALA A 37 -7.66 -5.24 -12.23
N SER A 38 -7.68 -5.67 -10.97
CA SER A 38 -8.42 -4.99 -9.90
C SER A 38 -7.90 -3.57 -9.66
N LEU A 39 -6.58 -3.37 -9.65
CA LEU A 39 -5.95 -2.05 -9.45
C LEU A 39 -6.22 -1.11 -10.63
N ARG A 40 -6.18 -1.60 -11.87
CA ARG A 40 -6.54 -0.81 -13.07
C ARG A 40 -7.98 -0.32 -13.05
N ASN A 41 -8.89 -1.16 -12.56
CA ASN A 41 -10.30 -0.80 -12.42
C ASN A 41 -10.57 0.06 -11.18
N TRP A 42 -9.65 0.12 -10.22
CA TRP A 42 -9.82 0.94 -9.02
C TRP A 42 -9.68 2.42 -9.37
N ALA A 43 -10.78 3.17 -9.26
CA ALA A 43 -10.72 4.62 -9.38
C ALA A 43 -10.08 5.23 -8.12
N PHE A 44 -8.77 5.52 -8.20
CA PHE A 44 -8.01 6.17 -7.14
C PHE A 44 -8.53 7.58 -6.84
N ALA A 45 -8.52 7.99 -5.58
CA ALA A 45 -8.78 9.38 -5.21
C ALA A 45 -7.55 10.27 -5.43
N LYS A 46 -7.80 11.54 -5.79
CA LYS A 46 -6.76 12.58 -5.73
C LYS A 46 -6.44 12.85 -4.27
N ASN A 47 -5.19 12.65 -3.89
CA ASN A 47 -4.73 12.87 -2.53
C ASN A 47 -3.75 14.04 -2.50
N ALA A 48 -4.22 15.17 -1.97
CA ALA A 48 -3.41 16.37 -1.73
C ALA A 48 -2.90 16.47 -0.27
N SER A 49 -3.23 15.52 0.62
CA SER A 49 -2.80 15.57 2.02
C SER A 49 -1.42 14.95 2.25
N ARG A 50 -0.96 14.07 1.35
CA ARG A 50 0.35 13.40 1.39
C ARG A 50 1.49 14.31 0.89
N GLN A 51 1.63 15.49 1.48
CA GLN A 51 2.59 16.52 1.05
C GLN A 51 4.06 16.02 1.04
N ASN A 52 4.40 15.13 1.97
CA ASN A 52 5.74 14.56 2.11
C ASN A 52 6.16 13.64 0.95
N VAL A 53 5.21 13.09 0.18
CA VAL A 53 5.51 12.18 -0.95
C VAL A 53 5.30 12.81 -2.32
N LEU A 54 4.75 14.03 -2.38
CA LEU A 54 4.39 14.69 -3.63
C LEU A 54 5.63 14.92 -4.51
N PRO A 55 5.66 14.42 -5.76
CA PRO A 55 6.73 14.77 -6.71
C PRO A 55 6.82 16.29 -6.92
N GLU A 56 7.97 16.77 -7.39
CA GLU A 56 8.16 18.19 -7.66
C GLU A 56 7.14 18.71 -8.69
N GLY A 57 6.57 19.89 -8.41
CA GLY A 57 5.55 20.51 -9.26
C GLY A 57 4.18 19.79 -9.29
N LYS A 58 3.92 18.82 -8.41
CA LYS A 58 2.61 18.14 -8.32
C LYS A 58 1.82 18.63 -7.11
N GLU A 59 0.52 18.84 -7.29
CA GLU A 59 -0.40 19.27 -6.23
C GLU A 59 -1.09 18.10 -5.50
N TRP A 60 -1.14 16.93 -6.14
CA TRP A 60 -1.79 15.73 -5.61
C TRP A 60 -1.17 14.47 -6.23
N VAL A 61 -1.37 13.32 -5.56
CA VAL A 61 -1.04 11.98 -6.08
C VAL A 61 -2.30 11.11 -6.15
N TRP A 62 -2.29 10.07 -6.97
CA TRP A 62 -3.34 9.05 -6.95
C TRP A 62 -3.03 8.01 -5.86
N SER A 63 -3.72 8.13 -4.73
CA SER A 63 -3.47 7.26 -3.57
C SER A 63 -4.71 7.12 -2.69
N ASP A 64 -5.00 5.90 -2.27
CA ASP A 64 -6.04 5.59 -1.27
C ASP A 64 -5.43 4.84 -0.09
N ASN A 65 -5.98 5.10 1.10
CA ASN A 65 -5.75 4.28 2.29
C ASN A 65 -6.93 3.33 2.51
N MET A 66 -6.64 2.06 2.75
CA MET A 66 -7.61 1.01 3.06
C MET A 66 -7.29 0.41 4.43
N GLY A 67 -8.29 -0.04 5.18
CA GLY A 67 -8.12 -0.61 6.51
C GLY A 67 -8.19 0.45 7.62
N LEU A 68 -7.48 0.24 8.72
CA LEU A 68 -7.51 1.12 9.88
C LEU A 68 -6.90 2.48 9.56
N THR A 69 -7.51 3.55 10.04
CA THR A 69 -6.98 4.91 9.96
C THR A 69 -7.31 5.69 11.23
N ARG A 70 -6.54 6.73 11.49
CA ARG A 70 -6.91 7.82 12.40
C ARG A 70 -7.22 9.06 11.58
N ASP A 71 -8.43 9.58 11.70
CA ASP A 71 -8.80 10.80 10.99
C ASP A 71 -8.29 12.08 11.67
N ARG A 72 -8.59 13.24 11.09
CA ARG A 72 -8.15 14.55 11.61
C ARG A 72 -8.84 14.95 12.92
N THR A 73 -10.01 14.37 13.23
CA THR A 73 -10.71 14.56 14.51
C THR A 73 -10.13 13.66 15.60
N GLY A 74 -9.27 12.71 15.22
CA GLY A 74 -8.62 11.77 16.10
C GLY A 74 -9.38 10.45 16.23
N ASP A 75 -10.50 10.29 15.52
CA ASP A 75 -11.29 9.06 15.49
C ASP A 75 -10.54 7.95 14.78
N ILE A 76 -10.63 6.73 15.33
CA ILE A 76 -9.93 5.54 14.84
C ILE A 76 -10.97 4.57 14.31
N HIS A 77 -11.01 4.42 12.99
CA HIS A 77 -12.00 3.61 12.30
C HIS A 77 -11.41 2.95 11.05
N VAL A 78 -12.15 2.00 10.49
CA VAL A 78 -11.84 1.40 9.19
C VAL A 78 -12.37 2.31 8.08
N THR A 79 -11.58 2.53 7.03
CA THR A 79 -11.99 3.44 5.95
C THR A 79 -13.28 2.97 5.27
N ALA A 80 -14.12 3.93 4.87
CA ALA A 80 -15.39 3.64 4.21
C ALA A 80 -15.22 2.82 2.92
N SER A 81 -14.11 3.01 2.21
CA SER A 81 -13.77 2.23 1.01
C SER A 81 -13.56 0.76 1.34
N SER A 82 -12.92 0.42 2.46
CA SER A 82 -12.73 -0.96 2.88
C SER A 82 -14.03 -1.66 3.26
N HIS A 83 -14.97 -0.95 3.87
CA HIS A 83 -16.31 -1.49 4.15
C HIS A 83 -17.17 -1.64 2.89
N THR A 84 -17.07 -0.70 1.96
CA THR A 84 -17.91 -0.68 0.75
C THR A 84 -17.40 -1.67 -0.31
N TYR A 85 -16.08 -1.87 -0.35
CA TYR A 85 -15.40 -2.71 -1.34
C TYR A 85 -14.47 -3.78 -0.69
N PRO A 86 -15.01 -4.68 0.17
CA PRO A 86 -14.18 -5.58 0.95
C PRO A 86 -13.37 -6.57 0.11
N GLU A 87 -13.91 -7.07 -1.01
CA GLU A 87 -13.23 -8.04 -1.86
C GLU A 87 -11.97 -7.47 -2.51
N VAL A 88 -11.90 -6.17 -2.77
CA VAL A 88 -10.64 -5.52 -3.20
C VAL A 88 -9.58 -5.67 -2.11
N VAL A 89 -9.93 -5.37 -0.86
CA VAL A 89 -9.00 -5.49 0.27
C VAL A 89 -8.59 -6.94 0.49
N GLN A 90 -9.56 -7.86 0.47
CA GLN A 90 -9.33 -9.30 0.61
C GLN A 90 -8.43 -9.85 -0.48
N LEU A 91 -8.59 -9.41 -1.74
CA LEU A 91 -7.72 -9.81 -2.84
C LEU A 91 -6.28 -9.38 -2.59
N LEU A 92 -6.07 -8.14 -2.16
CA LEU A 92 -4.74 -7.60 -1.86
C LEU A 92 -4.12 -8.32 -0.66
N ASN A 93 -4.89 -8.60 0.38
CA ASN A 93 -4.47 -9.37 1.55
C ASN A 93 -4.09 -10.80 1.17
N GLN A 94 -4.95 -11.49 0.41
CA GLN A 94 -4.69 -12.86 -0.05
C GLN A 94 -3.41 -12.94 -0.89
N TYR A 95 -3.16 -11.96 -1.76
CA TYR A 95 -1.93 -11.91 -2.55
C TYR A 95 -0.67 -11.93 -1.68
N LEU A 96 -0.65 -11.15 -0.58
CA LEU A 96 0.45 -11.13 0.38
C LEU A 96 0.53 -12.45 1.14
N ILE A 97 -0.58 -12.91 1.74
CA ILE A 97 -0.64 -14.15 2.54
C ILE A 97 -0.09 -15.34 1.76
N ASP A 98 -0.47 -15.46 0.49
CA ASP A 98 -0.02 -16.52 -0.43
C ASP A 98 1.50 -16.53 -0.66
N ARG A 99 2.19 -15.43 -0.35
CA ARG A 99 3.60 -15.17 -0.71
C ARG A 99 4.49 -14.85 0.50
N LEU A 100 3.94 -14.82 1.71
CA LEU A 100 4.76 -14.61 2.91
C LEU A 100 5.78 -15.74 3.06
N PRO A 101 7.08 -15.45 3.22
CA PRO A 101 8.07 -16.46 3.54
C PRO A 101 7.79 -17.06 4.93
N PRO A 102 8.29 -18.28 5.22
CA PRO A 102 8.07 -18.97 6.50
C PRO A 102 8.32 -18.07 7.72
N ASP A 103 9.44 -17.35 7.71
CA ASP A 103 9.87 -16.50 8.83
C ASP A 103 9.02 -15.24 9.02
N ALA A 104 8.22 -14.87 8.01
CA ALA A 104 7.31 -13.72 8.06
C ALA A 104 5.83 -14.13 8.10
N ARG A 105 5.49 -15.42 8.29
CA ARG A 105 4.08 -15.87 8.37
C ARG A 105 3.29 -15.23 9.50
N SER A 106 3.97 -14.79 10.55
CA SER A 106 3.37 -14.08 11.69
C SER A 106 3.18 -12.58 11.43
N PHE A 107 3.66 -12.04 10.31
CA PHE A 107 3.51 -10.63 9.97
C PHE A 107 2.04 -10.21 10.03
N LYS A 108 1.77 -9.08 10.66
CA LYS A 108 0.45 -8.48 10.82
C LYS A 108 0.46 -7.07 10.27
N TRP A 109 -0.66 -6.70 9.68
CA TRP A 109 -0.92 -5.35 9.18
C TRP A 109 -2.38 -5.01 9.49
N THR A 110 -2.67 -3.71 9.54
CA THR A 110 -4.02 -3.20 9.77
C THR A 110 -4.53 -2.40 8.59
N SER A 111 -3.61 -2.00 7.71
CA SER A 111 -3.86 -0.96 6.72
C SER A 111 -3.06 -1.22 5.45
N LEU A 112 -3.61 -0.76 4.33
CA LEU A 112 -2.99 -0.79 3.02
C LEU A 112 -2.93 0.64 2.47
N ASN A 113 -1.80 1.02 1.90
CA ASN A 113 -1.74 2.18 1.02
C ASN A 113 -1.60 1.70 -0.41
N VAL A 114 -2.58 2.07 -1.26
CA VAL A 114 -2.57 1.75 -2.68
C VAL A 114 -2.27 3.01 -3.48
N ASN A 115 -1.30 2.93 -4.38
CA ASN A 115 -0.75 4.06 -5.11
C ASN A 115 -0.78 3.81 -6.61
N CYS A 116 -0.99 4.85 -7.40
CA CYS A 116 -1.01 4.79 -8.86
C CYS A 116 -0.13 5.89 -9.47
N ASN A 117 0.81 5.48 -10.33
CA ASN A 117 1.54 6.34 -11.27
C ASN A 117 2.20 7.59 -10.66
N TYR A 118 2.86 7.45 -9.51
CA TYR A 118 3.78 8.47 -9.01
C TYR A 118 5.02 7.86 -8.35
N ALA A 119 6.15 8.56 -8.47
CA ALA A 119 7.39 8.25 -7.79
C ALA A 119 7.46 9.06 -6.50
N ALA A 120 7.28 8.41 -5.34
CA ALA A 120 7.29 9.07 -4.04
C ALA A 120 8.64 9.74 -3.78
N LYS A 121 8.62 11.00 -3.33
CA LYS A 121 9.82 11.68 -2.80
C LYS A 121 10.40 10.94 -1.59
N LEU A 122 11.65 11.27 -1.26
CA LEU A 122 12.30 10.79 -0.05
C LEU A 122 11.52 11.24 1.20
N HIS A 123 11.06 10.28 1.99
CA HIS A 123 10.26 10.52 3.19
C HIS A 123 10.42 9.41 4.24
N ARG A 124 9.78 9.62 5.40
CA ARG A 124 9.58 8.65 6.48
C ARG A 124 8.09 8.55 6.79
N ASP A 125 7.55 7.36 6.97
CA ASP A 125 6.15 7.14 7.36
C ASP A 125 6.00 7.09 8.89
N ALA A 126 6.20 8.22 9.56
CA ALA A 126 6.30 8.31 11.02
C ALA A 126 5.09 7.81 11.83
N GLN A 127 3.97 7.49 11.18
CA GLN A 127 2.75 6.98 11.82
C GLN A 127 2.60 5.46 11.73
N ASN A 128 3.60 4.74 11.20
CA ASN A 128 3.56 3.29 11.10
C ASN A 128 4.19 2.63 12.33
N PHE A 129 3.62 1.52 12.77
CA PHE A 129 4.22 0.65 13.77
C PHE A 129 4.97 -0.49 13.09
N GLY A 130 6.27 -0.58 13.35
CA GLY A 130 7.11 -1.66 12.83
C GLY A 130 7.33 -1.61 11.31
N PRO A 131 7.79 -2.73 10.71
CA PRO A 131 8.08 -2.81 9.29
C PRO A 131 6.81 -2.94 8.44
N SER A 132 6.97 -2.71 7.13
CA SER A 132 5.92 -2.78 6.11
C SER A 132 6.34 -3.73 4.99
N PHE A 133 5.37 -4.41 4.39
CA PHE A 133 5.58 -5.08 3.10
C PHE A 133 5.19 -4.16 1.95
N ILE A 134 5.84 -4.30 0.80
CA ILE A 134 5.50 -3.57 -0.42
C ILE A 134 5.71 -4.41 -1.68
N LYS A 135 4.77 -4.29 -2.62
CA LYS A 135 4.87 -4.83 -4.00
C LYS A 135 4.45 -3.75 -5.00
N ALA A 136 5.13 -3.70 -6.14
CA ALA A 136 4.70 -2.91 -7.29
C ALA A 136 4.04 -3.80 -8.35
N PHE A 137 3.09 -3.26 -9.10
CA PHE A 137 2.34 -3.98 -10.14
C PHE A 137 2.30 -3.13 -11.41
N GLY A 138 2.13 -3.78 -12.57
CA GLY A 138 1.96 -3.12 -13.86
C GLY A 138 3.16 -3.30 -14.78
N ASP A 139 3.09 -2.65 -15.94
CA ASP A 139 4.17 -2.67 -16.91
C ASP A 139 4.92 -1.34 -16.88
N PHE A 140 6.05 -1.35 -16.21
CA PHE A 140 6.90 -0.18 -16.01
C PHE A 140 8.39 -0.54 -16.10
N LYS A 141 9.22 0.49 -16.34
CA LYS A 141 10.69 0.44 -16.32
C LYS A 141 11.23 1.48 -15.35
N GLY A 142 12.21 1.10 -14.52
CA GLY A 142 12.67 1.90 -13.38
C GLY A 142 11.76 1.74 -12.17
N GLY A 143 11.71 2.74 -11.28
CA GLY A 143 10.76 2.75 -10.16
C GLY A 143 11.17 1.85 -8.99
N GLU A 144 12.47 1.60 -8.87
CA GLU A 144 13.10 0.93 -7.73
C GLU A 144 12.75 1.66 -6.44
N LEU A 145 12.56 0.90 -5.37
CA LEU A 145 12.43 1.45 -4.03
C LEU A 145 13.83 1.68 -3.46
N ASN A 146 14.15 2.93 -3.19
CA ASN A 146 15.32 3.31 -2.42
C ASN A 146 14.97 3.32 -0.94
N TYR A 147 15.85 2.77 -0.11
CA TYR A 147 15.63 2.57 1.31
C TYR A 147 16.95 2.71 2.08
N TRP A 148 16.93 3.42 3.20
CA TRP A 148 18.06 3.60 4.11
C TRP A 148 17.83 2.76 5.39
N PRO A 149 18.33 1.52 5.45
CA PRO A 149 18.04 0.60 6.56
C PRO A 149 18.51 1.12 7.92
N GLU A 150 19.67 1.79 7.94
CA GLU A 150 20.30 2.30 9.15
C GLU A 150 19.82 3.71 9.54
N ASP A 151 18.72 4.18 8.95
CA ASP A 151 18.12 5.46 9.35
C ASP A 151 17.55 5.39 10.78
N ASP A 152 18.36 5.84 11.73
CA ASP A 152 18.05 5.97 13.16
C ASP A 152 17.32 7.27 13.51
N ARG A 153 16.98 8.08 12.49
CA ARG A 153 16.30 9.39 12.60
C ARG A 153 17.12 10.51 13.24
N THR A 154 18.43 10.33 13.41
CA THR A 154 19.34 11.41 13.87
C THR A 154 19.63 12.43 12.77
N VAL A 155 19.50 12.03 11.50
CA VAL A 155 19.59 12.95 10.36
C VAL A 155 18.26 13.68 10.20
N ASP A 156 18.26 14.98 10.53
CA ASP A 156 17.08 15.84 10.47
C ASP A 156 16.64 16.13 9.02
N LYS A 157 17.60 16.48 8.15
CA LYS A 157 17.34 16.78 6.75
C LYS A 157 17.61 15.57 5.88
N LEU A 158 16.57 15.02 5.27
CA LEU A 158 16.67 13.81 4.45
C LEU A 158 17.63 13.97 3.26
N GLU A 159 17.84 15.19 2.77
CA GLU A 159 18.83 15.52 1.72
C GLU A 159 20.28 15.24 2.13
N ASN A 160 20.55 15.14 3.44
CA ASN A 160 21.87 14.82 3.98
C ASN A 160 22.12 13.32 4.11
N PHE A 161 21.16 12.46 3.72
CA PHE A 161 21.43 11.03 3.69
C PHE A 161 22.57 10.71 2.73
N ARG A 162 23.49 9.89 3.21
CA ARG A 162 24.60 9.38 2.43
C ARG A 162 24.06 8.42 1.38
N LYS A 163 24.44 8.63 0.13
CA LYS A 163 23.93 7.82 -0.98
C LYS A 163 24.45 6.38 -0.92
N GLU A 164 25.60 6.17 -0.29
CA GLU A 164 26.25 4.87 -0.14
C GLU A 164 25.50 3.96 0.84
N ASP A 165 24.74 4.54 1.77
CA ASP A 165 23.95 3.80 2.77
C ASP A 165 22.58 3.37 2.19
N LYS A 166 22.28 3.74 0.94
CA LYS A 166 21.05 3.42 0.23
C LYS A 166 21.07 2.00 -0.30
N ILE A 167 20.01 1.25 -0.02
CA ILE A 167 19.68 0.01 -0.72
C ILE A 167 18.60 0.30 -1.75
N SER A 168 18.78 -0.20 -2.99
CA SER A 168 17.76 -0.16 -4.03
C SER A 168 17.14 -1.55 -4.21
N LEU A 169 15.81 -1.62 -4.18
CA LEU A 169 15.03 -2.86 -4.28
C LEU A 169 14.17 -2.83 -5.54
N ASP A 170 14.29 -3.87 -6.37
CA ASP A 170 13.41 -4.09 -7.52
C ASP A 170 12.07 -4.70 -7.06
N LEU A 171 11.01 -3.91 -7.18
CA LEU A 171 9.64 -4.31 -6.82
C LEU A 171 8.84 -4.88 -8.01
N LYS A 172 9.40 -4.88 -9.23
CA LYS A 172 8.74 -5.50 -10.39
C LYS A 172 8.67 -7.01 -10.20
N ASN A 173 9.79 -7.61 -9.83
CA ASN A 173 9.94 -9.06 -9.73
C ASN A 173 9.76 -9.64 -8.32
N GLY A 174 9.60 -8.80 -7.29
CA GLY A 174 9.65 -9.25 -5.91
C GLY A 174 8.74 -8.50 -4.94
N LEU A 175 8.57 -9.10 -3.77
CA LEU A 175 7.93 -8.54 -2.59
C LEU A 175 9.04 -8.13 -1.61
N ALA A 176 8.98 -6.91 -1.08
CA ALA A 176 9.98 -6.41 -0.14
C ALA A 176 9.39 -6.20 1.26
N LEU A 177 10.15 -6.58 2.29
CA LEU A 177 9.94 -6.16 3.68
C LEU A 177 10.94 -5.03 3.98
N PHE A 178 10.46 -3.90 4.46
CA PHE A 178 11.29 -2.74 4.79
C PHE A 178 10.74 -1.97 5.98
N ASN A 179 11.56 -1.16 6.64
CA ASN A 179 11.07 -0.27 7.69
C ASN A 179 10.55 1.04 7.08
N GLY A 180 9.23 1.21 6.99
CA GLY A 180 8.63 2.46 6.48
C GLY A 180 8.95 3.70 7.33
N ASN A 181 9.39 3.53 8.58
CA ASN A 181 9.80 4.64 9.44
C ASN A 181 11.19 5.20 9.09
N SER A 182 11.96 4.46 8.32
CA SER A 182 13.24 4.89 7.77
C SER A 182 13.05 5.62 6.44
N GLY A 183 14.07 6.36 6.05
CA GLY A 183 14.17 7.05 4.77
C GLY A 183 13.90 6.12 3.60
N HIS A 184 12.94 6.49 2.75
CA HIS A 184 12.70 5.78 1.51
C HIS A 184 12.10 6.67 0.42
N SER A 185 12.37 6.32 -0.84
CA SER A 185 11.85 7.00 -2.04
C SER A 185 11.64 6.01 -3.17
N VAL A 186 10.95 6.44 -4.23
CA VAL A 186 10.81 5.66 -5.46
C VAL A 186 11.56 6.40 -6.56
N GLU A 187 12.42 5.69 -7.29
CA GLU A 187 13.11 6.26 -8.47
C GLU A 187 12.09 6.63 -9.57
N PRO A 188 12.43 7.55 -10.48
CA PRO A 188 11.62 7.80 -11.66
C PRO A 188 11.36 6.52 -12.46
N PHE A 189 10.18 6.43 -13.08
CA PHE A 189 9.82 5.31 -13.94
C PHE A 189 8.97 5.76 -15.12
N GLU A 190 8.94 4.91 -16.14
CA GLU A 190 8.06 5.03 -17.30
C GLU A 190 7.06 3.87 -17.30
N GLY A 191 5.86 4.11 -17.83
CA GLY A 191 4.80 3.11 -17.94
C GLY A 191 3.74 3.20 -16.83
N GLU A 192 3.05 2.09 -16.61
CA GLU A 192 1.97 1.97 -15.63
C GLU A 192 2.47 1.23 -14.39
N ARG A 193 2.45 1.92 -13.26
CA ARG A 193 2.91 1.39 -11.97
C ARG A 193 1.89 1.63 -10.88
N PHE A 194 1.44 0.55 -10.28
CA PHE A 194 0.74 0.56 -9.01
C PHE A 194 1.67 0.07 -7.91
N SER A 195 1.39 0.44 -6.66
CA SER A 195 2.02 -0.23 -5.52
C SER A 195 1.04 -0.40 -4.38
N VAL A 196 1.27 -1.46 -3.61
CA VAL A 196 0.49 -1.79 -2.41
C VAL A 196 1.48 -1.91 -1.27
N VAL A 197 1.31 -1.07 -0.26
CA VAL A 197 2.07 -1.08 1.00
C VAL A 197 1.18 -1.67 2.09
N TYR A 198 1.66 -2.69 2.79
CA TYR A 198 0.98 -3.36 3.89
C TYR A 198 1.65 -2.93 5.19
N PHE A 199 0.93 -2.23 6.07
CA PHE A 199 1.51 -1.64 7.27
C PHE A 199 0.56 -1.74 8.47
N THR A 200 1.12 -1.61 9.67
CA THR A 200 0.35 -1.45 10.90
C THR A 200 0.27 0.03 11.25
N ALA A 201 -0.94 0.57 11.37
CA ALA A 201 -1.13 1.95 11.80
C ALA A 201 -0.68 2.11 13.25
N GLY A 202 0.10 3.14 13.57
CA GLY A 202 0.65 3.39 14.90
C GLY A 202 -0.37 3.69 16.00
N CYS A 203 -1.65 3.80 15.64
CA CYS A 203 -2.77 3.94 16.56
C CYS A 203 -3.56 2.64 16.78
N TYR A 204 -3.07 1.49 16.27
CA TYR A 204 -3.80 0.23 16.33
C TYR A 204 -4.11 -0.23 17.76
N ASP A 205 -3.23 0.10 18.71
CA ASP A 205 -3.37 -0.21 20.13
C ASP A 205 -4.65 0.41 20.71
N LYS A 206 -4.93 1.65 20.31
CA LYS A 206 -6.07 2.48 20.72
C LYS A 206 -7.37 2.18 19.95
N ALA A 207 -7.32 1.36 18.91
CA ALA A 207 -8.52 0.98 18.16
C ALA A 207 -9.49 0.17 19.03
N THR A 208 -10.80 0.43 18.85
CA THR A 208 -11.86 -0.33 19.51
C THR A 208 -11.86 -1.79 19.04
N ALA A 209 -12.47 -2.69 19.82
CA ALA A 209 -12.64 -4.09 19.41
C ALA A 209 -13.33 -4.19 18.03
N ALA A 210 -14.40 -3.41 17.80
CA ALA A 210 -15.09 -3.36 16.52
C ALA A 210 -14.19 -2.94 15.35
N ALA A 211 -13.34 -1.91 15.53
CA ALA A 211 -12.40 -1.49 14.50
C ALA A 211 -11.31 -2.56 14.23
N LYS A 212 -10.84 -3.23 15.29
CA LYS A 212 -9.88 -4.34 15.18
C LYS A 212 -10.49 -5.54 14.45
N ASP A 213 -11.74 -5.90 14.75
CA ASP A 213 -12.45 -7.00 14.10
C ASP A 213 -12.77 -6.67 12.65
N GLY A 214 -13.12 -5.42 12.35
CA GLY A 214 -13.28 -4.93 10.98
C GLY A 214 -12.00 -5.07 10.15
N CYS A 215 -10.82 -4.89 10.75
CA CYS A 215 -9.54 -5.15 10.08
C CYS A 215 -9.24 -6.64 9.89
N ARG A 216 -9.70 -7.51 10.81
CA ARG A 216 -9.51 -8.97 10.75
C ARG A 216 -10.47 -9.67 9.79
N ALA A 217 -11.62 -9.06 9.51
CA ALA A 217 -12.63 -9.56 8.58
C ALA A 217 -12.34 -9.18 7.11
N LEU A 218 -11.34 -8.32 6.89
CA LEU A 218 -10.77 -7.95 5.60
C LEU A 218 -9.53 -8.80 5.30
#